data_AF-A0A9D7E5P0-F1
#
_entry.id   AF-A0A9D7E5P0-F1
#
_cell.length_a   1.000
_cell.length_b   1.000
_cell.length_c   1.000
_cell.angle_alpha   90.00
_cell.angle_beta   90.00
_cell.angle_gamma   90.00
#
_symmetry.space_group_name_H-M   'P 1'
#
loop_
_entity.id
_entity.type
_entity.pdbx_description
1 polymer ?
#
loop_
_entity_poly.entity_id
_entity_poly.type
_entity_poly.pdbx_seq_one_letter_code
_entity_poly.pdbx_strand_id
1 'polypeptide(L)'
;MPLDEPYAGLGYVHVGDGGSEHTSEGVLGVTGPEAIVDWVVLEIREAAANGFRVATRSALVQRDGDVVDMDGYRASRSTLWQAPTFSQ
;
A
#
# COMPACT_ATOMS: atom_id res chain seq x y z
N MET A 1 -2.33 15.32 -4.94
CA MET A 1 -1.55 14.13 -4.61
C MET A 1 -1.37 13.31 -5.89
N PRO A 2 -0.23 12.62 -6.12
CA PRO A 2 0.01 11.86 -7.35
C PRO A 2 -0.90 10.63 -7.47
N LEU A 3 -1.13 10.16 -8.70
CA LEU A 3 -1.89 8.94 -8.98
C LEU A 3 -1.04 7.67 -8.85
N ASP A 4 0.21 7.72 -9.30
CA ASP A 4 1.20 6.67 -9.05
C ASP A 4 1.88 6.89 -7.69
N GLU A 5 2.26 5.80 -7.03
CA GLU A 5 3.04 5.88 -5.80
C GLU A 5 4.36 6.66 -6.02
N PRO A 6 4.73 7.61 -5.15
CA PRO A 6 5.83 8.52 -5.43
C PRO A 6 7.22 7.94 -5.12
N TYR A 7 7.32 6.87 -4.35
CA TYR A 7 8.56 6.45 -3.72
C TYR A 7 9.55 5.82 -4.69
N ALA A 8 9.12 5.00 -5.66
CA ALA A 8 10.03 4.49 -6.69
C ALA A 8 10.65 5.63 -7.50
N GLY A 9 9.85 6.65 -7.86
CA GLY A 9 10.32 7.84 -8.57
C GLY A 9 11.29 8.70 -7.75
N LEU A 10 11.21 8.62 -6.42
CA LEU A 10 12.12 9.30 -5.49
C LEU A 10 13.35 8.47 -5.12
N GLY A 11 13.50 7.27 -5.70
CA GLY A 11 14.67 6.40 -5.50
C GLY A 11 14.56 5.43 -4.34
N TYR A 12 13.37 5.28 -3.72
CA TYR A 12 13.13 4.18 -2.79
C TYR A 12 13.07 2.85 -3.55
N VAL A 13 13.83 1.86 -3.09
CA VAL A 13 13.86 0.53 -3.70
C VAL A 13 12.93 -0.40 -2.92
N HIS A 14 11.82 -0.77 -3.56
CA HIS A 14 10.87 -1.74 -3.04
C HIS A 14 11.44 -3.16 -3.00
N VAL A 15 10.90 -3.97 -2.08
CA VAL A 15 11.18 -5.40 -1.97
C VAL A 15 9.89 -6.17 -2.31
N GLY A 16 9.99 -7.22 -3.13
CA GLY A 16 8.82 -7.97 -3.60
C GLY A 16 8.04 -7.20 -4.68
N ASP A 17 6.71 -7.21 -4.60
CA ASP A 17 5.81 -6.75 -5.67
C ASP A 17 5.37 -5.27 -5.56
N GLY A 18 5.90 -4.50 -4.61
CA GLY A 18 5.57 -3.07 -4.46
C GLY A 18 6.32 -2.14 -5.41
N GLY A 19 5.89 -0.87 -5.47
CA GLY A 19 6.51 0.19 -6.28
C GLY A 19 5.83 0.41 -7.63
N SER A 20 4.60 -0.07 -7.78
CA SER A 20 3.79 0.05 -9.01
C SER A 20 2.32 0.35 -8.71
N GLU A 21 2.02 0.67 -7.46
CA GLU A 21 0.68 0.98 -6.99
C GLU A 21 0.20 2.30 -7.58
N HIS A 22 -1.03 2.29 -8.08
CA HIS A 22 -1.67 3.42 -8.73
C HIS A 22 -3.13 3.47 -8.25
N THR A 23 -3.57 4.64 -7.82
CA THR A 23 -4.97 4.91 -7.44
C THR A 23 -5.76 5.59 -8.58
N SER A 24 -6.81 6.35 -8.29
CA SER A 24 -7.61 7.05 -9.30
C SER A 24 -8.04 8.42 -8.82
N GLU A 25 -8.32 9.33 -9.76
CA GLU A 25 -8.87 10.65 -9.44
C GLU A 25 -10.15 10.56 -8.61
N GLY A 26 -10.97 9.52 -8.83
CA GLY A 26 -12.19 9.28 -8.06
C GLY A 26 -11.92 9.03 -6.58
N VAL A 27 -10.90 8.23 -6.26
CA VAL A 27 -10.46 7.98 -4.87
C VAL A 27 -9.88 9.26 -4.26
N LEU A 28 -9.08 10.02 -5.02
CA LEU A 28 -8.47 11.26 -4.54
C LEU A 28 -9.47 12.42 -4.40
N GLY A 29 -10.60 12.34 -5.09
CA GLY A 29 -11.67 13.32 -5.05
C GLY A 29 -12.61 13.16 -3.84
N VAL A 30 -12.50 12.08 -3.07
CA VAL A 30 -13.28 11.87 -1.84
C VAL A 30 -12.97 12.96 -0.81
N THR A 31 -14.00 13.49 -0.16
CA THR A 31 -13.88 14.52 0.88
C THR A 31 -14.37 14.02 2.23
N GLY A 32 -14.22 14.82 3.30
CA GLY A 32 -14.60 14.42 4.65
C GLY A 32 -13.56 13.51 5.34
N PRO A 33 -13.97 12.66 6.29
CA PRO A 33 -13.09 11.76 7.03
C PRO A 33 -12.30 10.78 6.14
N GLU A 34 -12.96 10.27 5.10
CA GLU A 34 -12.41 9.26 4.18
C GLU A 34 -11.46 9.84 3.11
N ALA A 35 -11.25 11.16 3.09
CA ALA A 35 -10.43 11.81 2.09
C ALA A 35 -8.97 11.37 2.19
N ILE A 36 -8.35 11.06 1.06
CA ILE A 36 -6.92 10.73 1.04
C ILE A 36 -6.08 11.98 1.31
N VAL A 37 -5.14 11.86 2.24
CA VAL A 37 -4.25 12.95 2.66
C VAL A 37 -2.78 12.67 2.37
N ASP A 38 -2.37 11.41 2.23
CA ASP A 38 -0.98 11.06 1.92
C ASP A 38 -0.82 9.66 1.31
N TRP A 39 0.39 9.40 0.81
CA TRP A 39 0.92 8.07 0.54
C TRP A 39 1.77 7.60 1.72
N VAL A 40 1.88 6.28 1.91
CA VAL A 40 2.82 5.64 2.84
C VAL A 40 3.38 4.36 2.24
N VAL A 41 4.60 3.99 2.65
CA VAL A 41 5.15 2.64 2.39
C VAL A 41 4.92 1.75 3.60
N LEU A 42 4.31 0.60 3.36
CA LEU A 42 4.18 -0.48 4.32
C LEU A 42 5.29 -1.51 4.09
N GLU A 43 5.98 -1.90 5.15
CA GLU A 43 7.01 -2.95 5.10
C GLU A 43 6.58 -4.16 5.91
N ILE A 44 6.60 -5.33 5.28
CA ILE A 44 6.48 -6.60 5.97
C ILE A 44 7.89 -7.11 6.24
N ARG A 45 8.14 -7.46 7.50
CA ARG A 45 9.44 -7.90 7.97
C ARG A 45 9.33 -9.28 8.58
N GLU A 46 10.41 -10.04 8.50
CA GLU A 46 10.54 -11.26 9.29
C GLU A 46 10.35 -10.95 10.78
N ALA A 47 9.63 -11.82 11.48
CA ALA A 47 9.21 -11.60 12.87
C ALA A 47 10.39 -11.58 13.87
N ALA A 48 11.55 -12.13 13.50
CA ALA A 48 12.71 -12.17 14.37
C ALA A 48 13.37 -10.78 14.47
N ALA A 49 13.33 -10.18 15.67
CA ALA A 49 14.09 -8.99 16.12
C ALA A 49 14.65 -8.06 15.02
N ASN A 50 13.77 -7.34 14.30
CA ASN A 50 14.12 -6.43 13.19
C ASN A 50 14.70 -7.13 11.96
N GLY A 51 14.12 -8.28 11.60
CA GLY A 51 14.50 -9.05 10.43
C GLY A 51 14.38 -8.27 9.13
N PHE A 52 14.89 -8.89 8.07
CA PHE A 52 14.89 -8.29 6.74
C PHE A 52 13.47 -8.00 6.27
N ARG A 53 13.33 -6.97 5.42
CA ARG A 53 12.09 -6.71 4.70
C ARG A 53 11.87 -7.87 3.74
N VAL A 54 10.72 -8.52 3.84
CA VAL A 54 10.33 -9.61 2.95
C VAL A 54 9.45 -9.11 1.81
N ALA A 55 8.70 -8.03 2.05
CA ALA A 55 7.92 -7.34 1.05
C ALA A 55 7.68 -5.89 1.47
N THR A 56 7.46 -5.02 0.50
CA THR A 56 7.01 -3.64 0.70
C THR A 56 5.85 -3.36 -0.24
N ARG A 57 4.92 -2.50 0.17
CA ARG A 57 3.80 -2.04 -0.66
C ARG A 57 3.50 -0.58 -0.35
N SER A 58 3.17 0.22 -1.36
CA SER A 58 2.64 1.58 -1.15
C SER A 58 1.14 1.54 -0.87
N ALA A 59 0.67 2.40 0.03
CA ALA A 59 -0.72 2.51 0.46
C ALA A 59 -1.14 3.98 0.64
N LEU A 60 -2.44 4.22 0.80
CA LEU A 60 -3.00 5.55 1.00
C LEU A 60 -3.38 5.78 2.45
N VAL A 61 -3.26 7.02 2.93
CA VAL A 61 -3.71 7.46 4.26
C VAL A 61 -4.95 8.33 4.12
N GLN A 62 -6.01 7.98 4.84
CA GLN A 62 -7.24 8.78 4.97
C GLN A 62 -7.12 9.82 6.08
N ARG A 63 -7.91 10.89 6.01
CA ARG A 63 -7.87 12.04 6.94
C ARG A 63 -8.21 11.64 8.38
N ASP A 64 -9.00 10.60 8.59
CA ASP A 64 -9.32 10.03 9.90
C ASP A 64 -8.24 9.08 10.45
N GLY A 65 -7.16 8.86 9.69
CA GLY A 65 -5.97 8.12 10.11
C GLY A 65 -5.94 6.67 9.63
N ASP A 66 -6.93 6.25 8.83
CA ASP A 66 -6.94 4.90 8.28
C ASP A 66 -5.95 4.73 7.13
N VAL A 67 -5.36 3.53 7.05
CA VAL A 67 -4.54 3.12 5.90
C VAL A 67 -5.37 2.20 5.01
N VAL A 68 -5.49 2.58 3.74
CA VAL A 68 -6.35 1.92 2.74
C VAL A 68 -5.58 1.53 1.49
N ASP A 69 -6.14 0.61 0.71
CA ASP A 69 -5.59 0.21 -0.59
C ASP A 69 -5.94 1.26 -1.68
N MET A 70 -5.51 1.01 -2.91
CA MET A 70 -5.64 1.95 -4.03
C MET A 70 -7.08 2.27 -4.44
N ASP A 71 -8.04 1.45 -3.99
CA ASP A 71 -9.47 1.63 -4.17
C ASP A 71 -10.11 2.53 -3.10
N GLY A 72 -9.33 2.97 -2.11
CA GLY A 72 -9.79 3.80 -1.00
C GLY A 72 -10.47 3.01 0.13
N TYR A 73 -10.46 1.68 0.09
CA TYR A 73 -11.03 0.85 1.14
C TYR A 73 -9.94 0.15 1.96
N ARG A 74 -10.25 -0.11 3.23
CA ARG A 74 -9.39 -0.93 4.08
C ARG A 74 -9.20 -2.29 3.42
N ALA A 75 -7.95 -2.69 3.34
CA ALA A 75 -7.58 -3.90 2.65
C ALA A 75 -8.19 -5.13 3.36
N SER A 76 -9.15 -5.78 2.70
CA SER A 76 -9.83 -6.93 3.28
C SER A 76 -8.95 -8.19 3.17
N ARG A 77 -9.08 -9.08 4.16
CA ARG A 77 -8.25 -10.30 4.29
C ARG A 77 -8.29 -11.22 3.06
N SER A 78 -9.27 -11.07 2.17
CA SER A 78 -9.43 -11.84 0.92
C SER A 78 -8.82 -11.21 -0.34
N THR A 79 -8.51 -9.91 -0.33
CA THR A 79 -7.99 -9.20 -1.53
C THR A 79 -6.47 -9.03 -1.48
N LEU A 80 -5.86 -9.15 -0.30
CA LEU A 80 -4.43 -8.90 -0.13
C LEU A 80 -3.49 -10.10 -0.35
N TRP A 81 -3.98 -11.34 -0.38
CA TRP A 81 -3.09 -12.51 -0.38
C TRP A 81 -3.71 -13.70 -1.11
N GLN A 82 -3.49 -13.82 -2.43
CA GLN A 82 -3.44 -15.15 -3.04
C GLN A 82 -2.03 -15.68 -2.82
N ALA A 83 -1.84 -16.50 -1.80
CA ALA A 83 -0.61 -17.28 -1.66
C ALA A 83 -0.48 -18.19 -2.91
N PRO A 84 0.71 -18.32 -3.53
CA PRO A 84 0.90 -19.27 -4.60
C PRO A 84 0.53 -20.66 -4.10
N THR A 85 -0.33 -21.35 -4.85
CA THR A 85 -0.73 -22.72 -4.56
C THR A 85 0.52 -23.60 -4.66
N PHE A 86 1.11 -23.96 -3.53
CA PHE A 86 2.03 -25.08 -3.50
C PHE A 86 1.18 -26.34 -3.73
N SER A 87 1.30 -26.92 -4.93
CA SER A 87 0.87 -28.30 -5.14
C SER A 87 1.64 -29.17 -4.14
N GLN A 88 0.92 -29.96 -3.35
CA GLN A 88 1.50 -31.16 -2.77
C GLN A 88 1.88 -32.15 -3.87
#